data_AF-A0A7L1TKR6-F1
#
_entry.id   AF-A0A7L1TKR6-F1
#
_cell.length_a   1.000
_cell.length_b   1.000
_cell.length_c   1.000
_cell.angle_alpha   90.00
_cell.angle_beta   90.00
_cell.angle_gamma   90.00
#
_symmetry.space_group_name_H-M   'P 1'
#
loop_
_entity.id
_entity.type
_entity.pdbx_description
1 polymer ?
#
loop_
_entity_poly.entity_id
_entity_poly.type
_entity_poly.pdbx_seq_one_letter_code
_entity_poly.pdbx_strand_id
1 'polypeptide(L)'
;VPMGVLSCMKYLMFIFNVLVFAGGTCLAGMGVWVAVDPADFQDLVATRAMLRAGAWLLLAVGIALTLLGFLGCCGALCRSRPLLLL
;
A
#
# COMPACT_ATOMS: atom_id res chain seq x y z
N VAL A 1 14.17 9.01 27.36
CA VAL A 1 12.81 8.79 26.83
C VAL A 1 12.18 7.66 27.64
N PRO A 2 10.97 7.83 28.21
CA PRO A 2 10.33 6.78 29.00
C PRO A 2 10.11 5.54 28.12
N MET A 3 10.49 4.35 28.61
CA MET A 3 10.43 3.09 27.84
C MET A 3 9.05 2.79 27.25
N GLY A 4 7.96 3.27 27.89
CA GLY A 4 6.59 3.09 27.39
C GLY A 4 6.28 3.83 26.08
N VAL A 5 6.88 5.01 25.84
CA VAL A 5 6.62 5.80 24.61
C VAL A 5 7.20 5.12 23.38
N LEU A 6 8.35 4.46 23.52
CA LEU A 6 9.02 3.77 22.42
C LEU A 6 8.21 2.54 21.94
N SER A 7 7.58 1.81 22.87
CA SER A 7 6.67 0.69 22.54
C SER A 7 5.39 1.18 21.87
N CYS A 8 4.80 2.27 22.36
CA CYS A 8 3.59 2.84 21.78
C CYS A 8 3.84 3.31 20.34
N MET A 9 4.97 3.99 20.09
CA MET A 9 5.39 4.40 18.74
C MET A 9 5.60 3.22 17.80
N LYS A 10 6.25 2.12 18.25
CA LYS A 10 6.45 0.92 17.41
C LYS A 10 5.13 0.28 17.01
N TYR A 11 4.17 0.22 17.94
CA TYR A 11 2.86 -0.37 17.68
C TYR A 11 2.04 0.49 16.70
N LEU A 12 2.05 1.80 16.90
CA LEU A 12 1.42 2.76 15.97
C LEU A 12 2.02 2.67 14.56
N MET A 13 3.34 2.57 14.45
CA MET A 13 4.03 2.44 13.16
C MET A 13 3.68 1.14 12.43
N PHE A 14 3.49 0.04 13.16
CA PHE A 14 3.03 -1.23 12.61
C PHE A 14 1.59 -1.14 12.09
N ILE A 15 0.67 -0.61 12.90
CA ILE A 15 -0.74 -0.45 12.51
C ILE A 15 -0.86 0.44 11.27
N PHE A 16 -0.16 1.58 11.26
CA PHE A 16 -0.25 2.51 10.14
C PHE A 16 0.29 1.89 8.84
N ASN A 17 1.40 1.12 8.90
CA ASN A 17 1.90 0.40 7.73
C ASN A 17 0.94 -0.68 7.24
N VAL A 18 0.29 -1.43 8.15
CA VAL A 18 -0.70 -2.43 7.76
C VAL A 18 -1.90 -1.77 7.09
N LEU A 19 -2.36 -0.62 7.58
CA LEU A 19 -3.44 0.14 6.96
C LEU A 19 -3.04 0.67 5.57
N VAL A 20 -1.83 1.21 5.43
CA VAL A 20 -1.30 1.67 4.14
C VAL A 20 -1.14 0.50 3.16
N PHE A 21 -0.65 -0.65 3.63
CA PHE A 21 -0.54 -1.85 2.83
C PHE A 21 -1.92 -2.29 2.33
N ALA A 22 -2.90 -2.45 3.22
CA ALA A 22 -4.26 -2.86 2.89
C ALA A 22 -4.95 -1.88 1.93
N GLY A 23 -4.81 -0.57 2.19
CA GLY A 23 -5.30 0.47 1.28
C GLY A 23 -4.65 0.40 -0.09
N GLY A 24 -3.33 0.22 -0.14
CA GLY A 24 -2.56 0.04 -1.37
C GLY A 24 -3.02 -1.18 -2.17
N THR A 25 -3.23 -2.35 -1.53
CA THR A 25 -3.72 -3.56 -2.22
C THR A 25 -5.14 -3.38 -2.73
N CYS A 26 -6.01 -2.71 -2.00
CA CYS A 26 -7.36 -2.37 -2.49
C CYS A 26 -7.31 -1.44 -3.71
N LEU A 27 -6.47 -0.39 -3.68
CA LEU A 27 -6.29 0.54 -4.80
C LEU A 27 -5.66 -0.13 -6.01
N ALA A 28 -4.62 -0.94 -5.82
CA ALA A 28 -3.99 -1.72 -6.87
C ALA A 28 -4.98 -2.73 -7.47
N GLY A 29 -5.76 -3.42 -6.64
CA GLY A 29 -6.81 -4.35 -7.08
C GLY A 29 -7.88 -3.66 -7.93
N MET A 30 -8.36 -2.49 -7.50
CA MET A 30 -9.29 -1.67 -8.29
C MET A 30 -8.66 -1.19 -9.61
N GLY A 31 -7.39 -0.77 -9.58
CA GLY A 31 -6.67 -0.38 -10.80
C GLY A 31 -6.50 -1.55 -11.78
N VAL A 32 -6.20 -2.76 -11.28
CA VAL A 32 -6.12 -3.98 -12.10
C VAL A 32 -7.50 -4.35 -12.63
N TRP A 33 -8.55 -4.24 -11.83
CA TRP A 33 -9.92 -4.48 -12.27
C TRP A 33 -10.26 -3.58 -13.48
N VAL A 34 -10.04 -2.27 -13.37
CA VAL A 34 -10.24 -1.32 -14.48
C VAL A 34 -9.36 -1.65 -15.70
N ALA A 35 -8.17 -2.22 -15.49
CA ALA A 35 -7.27 -2.61 -16.57
C ALA A 35 -7.71 -3.91 -17.29
N VAL A 36 -8.47 -4.78 -16.64
CA VAL A 36 -8.84 -6.12 -17.13
C VAL A 36 -10.29 -6.18 -17.65
N ASP A 37 -11.16 -5.23 -17.26
CA ASP A 37 -12.54 -5.16 -17.75
C ASP A 37 -12.62 -5.01 -19.28
N PRO A 38 -13.68 -5.58 -19.91
CA PRO A 38 -13.84 -5.64 -21.36
C PRO A 38 -13.90 -4.25 -22.00
N ALA A 39 -13.48 -4.21 -23.27
CA ALA A 39 -13.11 -3.02 -24.04
C ALA A 39 -14.04 -1.79 -23.95
N ASP A 40 -15.34 -1.96 -23.69
CA ASP A 40 -16.29 -0.84 -23.54
C ASP A 40 -15.91 0.15 -22.42
N PHE A 41 -15.45 -0.34 -21.26
CA PHE A 41 -15.01 0.55 -20.18
C PHE A 41 -13.69 1.23 -20.52
N GLN A 42 -12.78 0.52 -21.18
CA GLN A 42 -11.51 1.09 -21.62
C GLN A 42 -11.71 2.14 -22.70
N ASP A 43 -12.72 2.00 -23.56
CA ASP A 43 -13.03 2.97 -24.62
C ASP A 43 -13.67 4.25 -24.04
N LEU A 44 -14.53 4.11 -23.03
CA LEU A 44 -15.08 5.21 -22.22
C LEU A 44 -13.99 5.95 -21.40
N VAL A 45 -13.01 5.22 -20.87
CA VAL A 45 -11.85 5.79 -20.18
C VAL A 45 -10.83 6.38 -21.16
N ALA A 46 -10.67 5.80 -22.36
CA ALA A 46 -9.74 6.27 -23.39
C ALA A 46 -10.24 7.53 -24.10
N THR A 47 -11.54 7.65 -24.34
CA THR A 47 -12.17 8.88 -24.85
C THR A 47 -11.99 10.06 -23.90
N ARG A 48 -11.80 9.80 -22.60
CA ARG A 48 -11.47 10.81 -21.60
C ARG A 48 -10.02 10.64 -21.13
N ALA A 49 -9.09 11.25 -21.85
CA ALA A 49 -7.65 11.20 -21.57
C ALA A 49 -7.28 11.41 -20.08
N MET A 50 -8.04 12.25 -19.37
CA MET A 50 -7.85 12.50 -17.94
C MET A 50 -8.21 11.31 -17.03
N LEU A 51 -9.26 10.55 -17.37
CA LEU A 51 -9.63 9.32 -16.66
C LEU A 51 -8.61 8.21 -16.91
N ARG A 52 -8.12 8.09 -18.15
CA ARG A 52 -7.04 7.15 -18.48
C ARG A 52 -5.79 7.44 -17.66
N ALA A 53 -5.32 8.70 -17.66
CA ALA A 53 -4.18 9.11 -16.86
C ALA A 53 -4.42 8.83 -15.37
N GLY A 54 -5.62 9.15 -14.87
CA GLY A 54 -6.03 8.87 -13.49
C GLY A 54 -5.94 7.39 -13.13
N ALA A 55 -6.44 6.48 -13.98
CA ALA A 55 -6.42 5.04 -13.73
C ALA A 55 -4.99 4.47 -13.63
N TRP A 56 -4.11 4.85 -14.57
CA TRP A 56 -2.70 4.44 -14.53
C TRP A 56 -1.98 5.01 -13.30
N LEU A 57 -2.29 6.24 -12.92
CA LEU A 57 -1.71 6.89 -11.75
C LEU A 57 -2.21 6.24 -10.45
N LEU A 58 -3.50 5.87 -10.38
CA LEU A 58 -4.08 5.15 -9.25
C LEU A 58 -3.44 3.77 -9.08
N LEU A 59 -3.21 3.05 -10.18
CA LEU A 59 -2.51 1.77 -10.20
C LEU A 59 -1.05 1.94 -9.72
N ALA A 60 -0.32 2.90 -10.27
CA ALA A 60 1.07 3.17 -9.90
C ALA A 60 1.21 3.56 -8.42
N VAL A 61 0.32 4.44 -7.94
CA VAL A 61 0.27 4.86 -6.53
C VAL A 61 -0.12 3.69 -5.64
N GLY A 62 -1.12 2.88 -6.03
CA GLY A 62 -1.53 1.69 -5.30
C GLY A 62 -0.37 0.72 -5.08
N ILE A 63 0.36 0.38 -6.15
CA ILE A 63 1.55 -0.50 -6.08
C ILE A 63 2.63 0.12 -5.19
N ALA A 64 2.90 1.42 -5.33
CA ALA A 64 3.89 2.11 -4.50
C ALA A 64 3.51 2.09 -3.02
N LEU A 65 2.24 2.34 -2.68
CA LEU A 65 1.72 2.29 -1.31
C LEU A 65 1.80 0.87 -0.73
N THR A 66 1.47 -0.16 -1.51
CA THR A 66 1.63 -1.56 -1.09
C THR A 66 3.09 -1.88 -0.80
N LEU A 67 4.03 -1.48 -1.66
CA LEU A 67 5.46 -1.70 -1.44
C LEU A 67 5.97 -0.95 -0.21
N LEU A 68 5.62 0.33 -0.05
CA LEU A 68 5.98 1.14 1.11
C LEU A 68 5.43 0.56 2.40
N GLY A 69 4.16 0.11 2.40
CA GLY A 69 3.52 -0.58 3.52
C GLY A 69 4.23 -1.89 3.89
N PHE A 70 4.60 -2.70 2.88
CA PHE A 70 5.30 -3.96 3.08
C PHE A 70 6.72 -3.75 3.62
N LEU A 71 7.48 -2.83 3.01
CA LEU A 71 8.83 -2.43 3.47
C LEU A 71 8.79 -1.87 4.89
N GLY A 72 7.76 -1.10 5.23
CA GLY A 72 7.57 -0.56 6.56
C GLY A 72 7.22 -1.62 7.62
N CYS A 73 6.39 -2.61 7.26
CA CYS A 73 6.18 -3.81 8.09
C CYS A 73 7.47 -4.61 8.27
N CYS A 74 8.20 -4.91 7.18
CA CYS A 74 9.49 -5.60 7.23
C CYS A 74 10.53 -4.82 8.04
N GLY A 75 10.58 -3.50 7.96
CA GLY A 75 11.47 -2.66 8.75
C GLY A 75 11.14 -2.68 10.24
N ALA A 76 9.85 -2.66 10.59
CA ALA A 76 9.39 -2.82 11.96
C ALA A 76 9.77 -4.21 12.52
N LEU A 77 9.54 -5.27 11.72
CA LEU A 77 9.87 -6.66 12.03
C LEU A 77 11.38 -6.93 12.12
N CYS A 78 12.18 -6.38 11.20
CA CYS A 78 13.64 -6.51 11.21
C CYS A 78 14.27 -5.84 12.42
N ARG A 79 13.68 -4.74 12.93
CA ARG A 79 14.11 -4.08 14.17
C ARG A 79 13.51 -4.70 15.44
N SER A 80 12.63 -5.69 15.28
CA SER A 80 12.04 -6.46 16.37
C SER A 80 12.34 -7.95 16.24
N ARG A 81 13.45 -8.36 15.63
CA ARG A 81 14.07 -9.61 16.06
C ARG A 81 14.59 -9.36 17.47
N PRO A 82 13.97 -9.87 18.55
CA PRO A 82 14.78 -10.17 19.69
C PRO A 82 15.75 -11.26 19.23
N LEU A 83 17.02 -11.03 19.50
CA LEU A 83 17.96 -12.09 19.80
C LEU A 83 17.38 -12.91 20.98
N LEU A 84 16.36 -13.75 20.75
CA LEU A 84 15.74 -14.66 21.73
C LEU A 84 15.40 -16.00 21.06
N LEU A 85 16.44 -16.63 20.51
CA LEU A 85 16.54 -18.09 20.41
C LEU A 85 17.92 -18.58 20.93
N LEU A 86 18.47 -17.90 21.94
CA LEU A 86 19.34 -18.50 22.98
C LEU A 86 19.36 -17.62 24.23
#